data_AF-A0A7X6TQS0-F1
#
_entry.id   AF-A0A7X6TQS0-F1
#
_cell.length_a   1.000
_cell.length_b   1.000
_cell.length_c   1.000
_cell.angle_alpha   90.00
_cell.angle_beta   90.00
_cell.angle_gamma   90.00
#
_symmetry.space_group_name_H-M   'P 1'
#
loop_
_entity.id
_entity.type
_entity.pdbx_description
1 polymer ?
#
loop_
_entity_poly.entity_id
_entity_poly.type
_entity_poly.pdbx_seq_one_letter_code
_entity_poly.pdbx_strand_id
1 'polypeptide(L)'
;VLFLEGLIDEITKSLSDKPYFVIPGKTKGSAFLHVARTQVRFAEREIITLMEEENVSGYLLRYMNRLSDTLYAMSRYEDEVMGESKGKEIATEKQPEKKVAPISVDSLSLSLAEKIIEAAVEEANIIGIPLVFTVVDDGGNLKAMKSMDGAIKGSIDISKNKAYTAALFKSDTEKLGEKSMPGGELYGIETTNGGKVVSFAGGMPIVSKGKLIGGLGVSGGSVEEDKRVCVQALKILRG
;
A
#
# COMPACT_ATOMS: atom_id res chain seq x y z
N VAL A 1 -5.91 32.22 -6.47
CA VAL A 1 -4.49 31.87 -6.75
C VAL A 1 -3.54 32.88 -6.10
N LEU A 2 -3.73 34.20 -6.28
CA LEU A 2 -2.89 35.26 -5.69
C LEU A 2 -2.63 35.13 -4.17
N PHE A 3 -3.65 34.76 -3.38
CA PHE A 3 -3.47 34.51 -1.95
C PHE A 3 -2.47 33.37 -1.67
N LEU A 4 -2.57 32.27 -2.42
CA LEU A 4 -1.68 31.11 -2.27
C LEU A 4 -0.27 31.42 -2.77
N GLU A 5 -0.13 32.23 -3.82
CA GLU A 5 1.17 32.74 -4.27
C GLU A 5 1.84 33.60 -3.20
N GLY A 6 1.11 34.56 -2.61
CA GLY A 6 1.63 35.38 -1.51
C GLY A 6 2.06 34.54 -0.30
N LEU A 7 1.30 33.50 0.04
CA LEU A 7 1.62 32.59 1.13
C LEU A 7 2.85 31.73 0.83
N ILE A 8 3.00 31.25 -0.40
CA ILE A 8 4.22 30.52 -0.83
C ILE A 8 5.44 31.43 -0.75
N ASP A 9 5.33 32.67 -1.20
CA ASP A 9 6.43 33.64 -1.17
C ASP A 9 6.84 33.99 0.27
N GLU A 10 5.87 34.18 1.16
CA GLU A 10 6.11 34.41 2.59
C GLU A 10 6.83 33.23 3.23
N ILE A 11 6.32 32.01 3.01
CA ILE A 11 6.93 30.79 3.55
C ILE A 11 8.34 30.63 2.98
N THR A 12 8.52 30.77 1.68
CA THR A 12 9.82 30.55 1.02
C THR A 12 10.89 31.52 1.52
N LYS A 13 10.53 32.78 1.82
CA LYS A 13 11.46 33.75 2.44
C LYS A 13 11.96 33.32 3.82
N SER A 14 11.19 32.52 4.53
CA SER A 14 11.53 32.00 5.86
C SER A 14 12.28 30.66 5.82
N LEU A 15 12.46 30.07 4.64
CA LEU A 15 13.23 28.85 4.45
C LEU A 15 14.71 29.16 4.18
N SER A 16 15.58 28.24 4.58
CA SER A 16 17.00 28.31 4.26
C SER A 16 17.27 27.97 2.78
N ASP A 17 18.20 28.71 2.15
CA ASP A 17 18.62 28.53 0.74
C ASP A 17 19.40 27.23 0.47
N LYS A 18 19.48 26.31 1.45
CA LYS A 18 20.26 25.07 1.29
C LYS A 18 19.50 24.09 0.38
N PRO A 19 20.21 23.30 -0.47
CA PRO A 19 19.62 22.16 -1.15
C PRO A 19 19.25 21.10 -0.11
N TYR A 20 18.06 21.24 0.45
CA TYR A 20 17.54 20.38 1.49
C TYR A 20 17.04 19.09 0.83
N PHE A 21 17.69 17.97 1.14
CA PHE A 21 17.15 16.66 0.80
C PHE A 21 15.89 16.44 1.63
N VAL A 22 14.72 16.61 1.00
CA VAL A 22 13.42 16.48 1.66
C VAL A 22 13.26 15.03 2.10
N ILE A 23 13.25 14.80 3.42
CA ILE A 23 12.86 13.52 4.01
C ILE A 23 11.40 13.66 4.40
N PRO A 24 10.45 13.05 3.66
CA PRO A 24 9.04 13.17 3.98
C PRO A 24 8.75 12.69 5.40
N GLY A 25 8.01 13.49 6.17
CA GLY A 25 7.57 13.12 7.51
C GLY A 25 8.67 13.20 8.59
N LYS A 26 9.62 14.14 8.46
CA LYS A 26 10.56 14.47 9.55
C LYS A 26 9.82 14.87 10.82
N THR A 27 8.59 15.37 10.71
CA THR A 27 7.67 15.56 11.82
C THR A 27 6.28 14.95 11.51
N LYS A 28 5.40 14.96 12.53
CA LYS A 28 3.98 14.66 12.32
C LYS A 28 3.28 15.74 11.48
N GLY A 29 3.64 17.01 11.65
CA GLY A 29 3.02 18.14 10.94
C GLY A 29 3.30 18.05 9.44
N SER A 30 4.57 17.87 9.05
CA SER A 30 4.95 17.70 7.65
C SER A 30 4.36 16.42 7.03
N ALA A 31 4.26 15.33 7.79
CA ALA A 31 3.59 14.11 7.34
C ALA A 31 2.11 14.35 6.97
N PHE A 32 1.34 15.04 7.83
CA PHE A 32 -0.06 15.37 7.53
C PHE A 32 -0.18 16.30 6.32
N LEU A 33 0.72 17.26 6.16
CA LEU A 33 0.75 18.16 5.01
C LEU A 33 1.05 17.41 3.70
N HIS A 34 1.93 16.40 3.73
CA HIS A 34 2.14 15.52 2.58
C HIS A 34 0.91 14.67 2.23
N VAL A 35 0.20 14.14 3.22
CA VAL A 35 -1.07 13.40 2.98
C VAL A 35 -2.13 14.31 2.36
N ALA A 36 -2.30 15.53 2.90
CA ALA A 36 -3.21 16.53 2.33
C ALA A 36 -2.82 16.88 0.88
N ARG A 37 -1.53 17.02 0.60
CA ARG A 37 -1.03 17.27 -0.76
C ARG A 37 -1.40 16.13 -1.72
N THR A 38 -1.35 14.87 -1.28
CA THR A 38 -1.76 13.73 -2.11
C THR A 38 -3.25 13.80 -2.47
N GLN A 39 -4.11 14.19 -1.54
CA GLN A 39 -5.55 14.38 -1.82
C GLN A 39 -5.79 15.52 -2.84
N VAL A 40 -5.03 16.62 -2.74
CA VAL A 40 -5.08 17.71 -3.73
C VAL A 40 -4.63 17.21 -5.11
N ARG A 41 -3.57 16.40 -5.20
CA ARG A 41 -3.12 15.83 -6.47
C ARG A 41 -4.08 14.78 -7.04
N PHE A 42 -4.82 14.07 -6.18
CA PHE A 42 -5.88 13.18 -6.60
C PHE A 42 -7.04 13.96 -7.24
N ALA A 43 -7.54 14.98 -6.54
CA ALA A 43 -8.60 15.84 -7.07
C ALA A 43 -8.17 16.63 -8.32
N GLU A 44 -6.90 17.03 -8.45
CA GLU A 44 -6.36 17.62 -9.69
C GLU A 44 -6.51 16.64 -10.88
N ARG A 45 -6.23 15.35 -10.69
CA ARG A 45 -6.39 14.34 -11.75
C ARG A 45 -7.86 14.12 -12.10
N GLU A 46 -8.76 14.07 -11.12
CA GLU A 46 -10.19 13.96 -11.38
C GLU A 46 -10.74 15.16 -12.15
N ILE A 47 -10.28 16.38 -11.83
CA ILE A 47 -10.65 17.59 -12.59
C ILE A 47 -10.14 17.52 -14.02
N ILE A 48 -8.92 17.02 -14.25
CA ILE A 48 -8.38 16.83 -15.62
C ILE A 48 -9.25 15.85 -16.41
N THR A 49 -9.63 14.71 -15.82
CA THR A 49 -10.52 13.75 -16.47
C THR A 49 -11.89 14.35 -16.76
N LEU A 50 -12.47 15.09 -15.81
CA LEU A 50 -13.77 15.75 -16.01
C LEU A 50 -13.73 16.83 -17.10
N MET A 51 -12.60 17.51 -17.27
CA MET A 51 -12.40 18.50 -18.34
C MET A 51 -12.42 17.89 -19.76
N GLU A 52 -12.26 16.57 -19.90
CA GLU A 52 -12.39 15.89 -21.19
C GLU A 52 -13.86 15.74 -21.61
N GLU A 53 -14.78 15.72 -20.65
CA GLU A 53 -16.21 15.47 -20.87
C GLU A 53 -17.08 16.73 -20.70
N GLU A 54 -16.66 17.65 -19.82
CA GLU A 54 -17.45 18.80 -19.39
C GLU A 54 -16.65 20.12 -19.48
N ASN A 55 -17.35 21.23 -19.69
CA ASN A 55 -16.72 22.56 -19.75
C ASN A 55 -16.41 23.09 -18.34
N VAL A 56 -15.30 22.64 -17.77
CA VAL A 56 -14.83 23.04 -16.43
C VAL A 56 -13.83 24.20 -16.53
N SER A 57 -13.98 25.19 -15.64
CA SER A 57 -13.10 26.36 -15.63
C SER A 57 -11.64 25.99 -15.34
N GLY A 58 -10.73 26.35 -16.25
CA GLY A 58 -9.28 26.18 -16.07
C GLY A 58 -8.68 26.95 -14.88
N TYR A 59 -9.46 27.82 -14.22
CA TYR A 59 -9.09 28.41 -12.93
C TYR A 59 -8.92 27.37 -11.83
N LEU A 60 -9.75 26.30 -11.85
CA LEU A 60 -9.71 25.23 -10.85
C LEU A 60 -8.38 24.47 -10.89
N LEU A 61 -7.87 24.13 -12.08
CA LEU A 61 -6.55 23.51 -12.20
C LEU A 61 -5.42 24.40 -11.67
N ARG A 62 -5.45 25.70 -11.99
CA ARG A 62 -4.44 26.66 -11.48
C ARG A 62 -4.51 26.77 -9.95
N TYR A 63 -5.72 26.76 -9.39
CA TYR A 63 -5.93 26.77 -7.95
C TYR A 63 -5.40 25.49 -7.29
N MET A 64 -5.73 24.31 -7.82
CA MET A 64 -5.28 23.02 -7.29
C MET A 64 -3.76 22.86 -7.35
N ASN A 65 -3.16 23.28 -8.46
CA ASN A 65 -1.71 23.30 -8.63
C ASN A 65 -1.05 24.19 -7.56
N ARG A 66 -1.54 25.42 -7.39
CA ARG A 66 -1.00 26.35 -6.38
C ARG A 66 -1.25 25.90 -4.94
N LEU A 67 -2.38 25.25 -4.67
CA LEU A 67 -2.67 24.65 -3.37
C LEU A 67 -1.71 23.51 -3.06
N SER A 68 -1.41 22.65 -4.04
CA SER A 68 -0.40 21.61 -3.85
C SER A 68 0.98 22.20 -3.57
N ASP A 69 1.36 23.30 -4.22
CA ASP A 69 2.65 23.94 -3.99
C ASP A 69 2.70 24.62 -2.61
N THR A 70 1.58 25.16 -2.16
CA THR A 70 1.44 25.75 -0.82
C THR A 70 1.64 24.70 0.27
N LEU A 71 0.98 23.54 0.15
CA LEU A 71 1.12 22.44 1.11
C LEU A 71 2.56 21.90 1.14
N TYR A 72 3.27 21.97 0.02
CA TYR A 72 4.69 21.62 -0.04
C TYR A 72 5.59 22.64 0.63
N ALA A 73 5.36 23.93 0.41
CA ALA A 73 6.09 25.00 1.08
C ALA A 73 5.88 24.90 2.60
N MET A 74 4.63 24.67 3.05
CA MET A 74 4.30 24.47 4.46
C MET A 74 4.99 23.24 5.06
N SER A 75 5.04 22.11 4.35
CA SER A 75 5.71 20.91 4.86
C SER A 75 7.21 21.16 5.06
N ARG A 76 7.83 21.90 4.15
CA ARG A 76 9.24 22.30 4.28
C ARG A 76 9.48 23.26 5.44
N TYR A 77 8.61 24.24 5.61
CA TYR A 77 8.69 25.18 6.74
C TYR A 77 8.61 24.46 8.07
N GLU A 78 7.68 23.52 8.18
CA GLU A 78 7.52 22.74 9.40
C GLU A 78 8.77 21.87 9.65
N ASP A 79 9.31 21.22 8.62
CA ASP A 79 10.53 20.42 8.72
C ASP A 79 11.79 21.24 9.08
N GLU A 80 11.87 22.50 8.67
CA GLU A 80 12.99 23.40 8.99
C GLU A 80 12.82 24.02 10.38
N VAL A 81 11.68 24.63 10.68
CA VAL A 81 11.43 25.32 11.95
C VAL A 81 11.33 24.35 13.13
N MET A 82 10.63 23.23 12.96
CA MET A 82 10.42 22.26 14.05
C MET A 82 11.47 21.15 14.04
N GLY A 83 12.14 20.92 12.91
CA GLY A 83 13.15 19.89 12.76
C GLY A 83 14.58 20.29 13.14
N GLU A 84 14.85 21.56 13.46
CA GLU A 84 16.15 22.00 14.00
C GLU A 84 16.36 21.64 15.48
N SER A 85 15.28 21.38 16.25
CA SER A 85 15.40 20.94 17.65
C SER A 85 15.92 19.50 17.82
N LYS A 86 16.27 18.79 16.74
CA LYS A 86 16.89 17.45 16.77
C LYS A 86 18.01 17.28 15.73
N GLY A 87 18.73 18.34 15.40
CA GLY A 87 19.95 18.23 14.59
C GLY A 87 21.09 17.58 15.37
N LYS A 88 21.32 16.26 15.20
CA LYS A 88 22.70 15.73 15.29
C LYS A 88 23.27 15.75 13.88
N GLU A 89 24.31 16.54 13.70
CA GLU A 89 25.10 16.68 12.48
C GLU A 89 25.52 15.31 11.95
N ILE A 90 25.31 15.09 10.64
CA ILE A 90 25.86 13.94 9.92
C ILE A 90 27.25 14.37 9.45
N ALA A 91 28.26 14.18 10.30
CA ALA A 91 29.64 14.14 9.85
C ALA A 91 29.88 12.81 9.12
N THR A 92 30.57 12.91 7.99
CA THR A 92 31.05 11.79 7.16
C THR A 92 32.08 10.96 7.92
N GLU A 93 31.63 10.05 8.77
CA GLU A 93 32.40 8.91 9.23
C GLU A 93 31.64 7.64 8.84
N LYS A 94 32.37 6.65 8.31
CA LYS A 94 31.83 5.31 8.01
C LYS A 94 31.11 4.81 9.27
N GLN A 95 29.78 4.81 9.23
CA GLN A 95 29.00 4.39 10.39
C GLN A 95 29.27 2.91 10.64
N PRO A 96 29.59 2.51 11.90
CA PRO A 96 29.50 1.11 12.27
C PRO A 96 28.05 0.67 12.07
N GLU A 97 27.84 -0.56 11.62
CA GLU A 97 26.52 -1.15 11.36
C GLU A 97 25.50 -0.70 12.44
N LYS A 98 24.56 0.17 12.04
CA LYS A 98 23.47 0.54 12.93
C LYS A 98 22.64 -0.71 13.16
N LYS A 99 22.63 -1.21 14.40
CA LYS A 99 21.64 -2.19 14.85
C LYS A 99 20.26 -1.64 14.49
N VAL A 100 19.65 -2.26 13.47
CA VAL A 100 18.26 -2.04 13.09
C VAL A 100 17.44 -2.15 14.37
N ALA A 101 16.57 -1.17 14.64
CA ALA A 101 15.63 -1.26 15.76
C ALA A 101 14.97 -2.65 15.72
N PRO A 102 14.80 -3.34 16.85
CA PRO A 102 14.28 -4.69 16.86
C PRO A 102 12.98 -4.71 16.04
N ILE A 103 12.98 -5.49 14.96
CA ILE A 103 11.80 -5.74 14.13
C ILE A 103 10.68 -6.04 15.11
N SER A 104 9.60 -5.24 15.10
CA SER A 104 8.46 -5.57 15.93
C SER A 104 8.01 -6.97 15.51
N VAL A 105 8.16 -7.94 16.41
CA VAL A 105 7.89 -9.37 16.19
C VAL A 105 6.41 -9.67 15.96
N ASP A 106 5.60 -8.61 15.84
CA ASP A 106 4.16 -8.55 15.85
C ASP A 106 3.57 -8.07 14.52
N SER A 107 4.41 -7.77 13.52
CA SER A 107 4.05 -7.27 12.19
C SER A 107 4.77 -8.07 11.10
N LEU A 108 4.11 -8.33 9.97
CA LEU A 108 4.71 -9.05 8.84
C LEU A 108 5.91 -8.28 8.24
N SER A 109 7.11 -8.86 8.36
CA SER A 109 8.31 -8.32 7.73
C SER A 109 8.31 -8.56 6.22
N LEU A 110 9.02 -7.70 5.46
CA LEU A 110 9.24 -7.92 4.03
C LEU A 110 9.93 -9.27 3.78
N SER A 111 10.97 -9.59 4.58
CA SER A 111 11.71 -10.85 4.47
C SER A 111 10.83 -12.09 4.68
N LEU A 112 9.82 -12.01 5.55
CA LEU A 112 8.86 -13.10 5.74
C LEU A 112 7.90 -13.18 4.56
N ALA A 113 7.42 -12.04 4.06
CA ALA A 113 6.56 -11.99 2.86
C ALA A 113 7.26 -12.60 1.63
N GLU A 114 8.55 -12.30 1.44
CA GLU A 114 9.36 -12.88 0.36
C GLU A 114 9.50 -14.40 0.49
N LYS A 115 9.78 -14.91 1.70
CA LYS A 115 9.83 -16.36 1.98
C LYS A 115 8.50 -17.07 1.73
N ILE A 116 7.37 -16.44 2.08
CA ILE A 116 6.03 -16.99 1.79
C ILE A 116 5.83 -17.08 0.27
N ILE A 117 6.21 -16.04 -0.47
CA ILE A 117 6.10 -16.05 -1.93
C ILE A 117 7.05 -17.08 -2.54
N GLU A 118 8.26 -17.24 -2.04
CA GLU A 118 9.20 -18.27 -2.50
C GLU A 118 8.61 -19.67 -2.36
N ALA A 119 8.05 -19.99 -1.19
CA ALA A 119 7.36 -21.27 -0.99
C ALA A 119 6.13 -21.43 -1.91
N ALA A 120 5.41 -20.34 -2.21
CA ALA A 120 4.29 -20.36 -3.16
C ALA A 120 4.76 -20.61 -4.61
N VAL A 121 5.87 -19.99 -5.01
CA VAL A 121 6.50 -20.19 -6.33
C VAL A 121 7.01 -21.61 -6.48
N GLU A 122 7.63 -22.19 -5.44
CA GLU A 122 8.04 -23.59 -5.43
C GLU A 122 6.86 -24.54 -5.67
N GLU A 123 5.75 -24.35 -4.96
CA GLU A 123 4.55 -25.17 -5.18
C GLU A 123 3.94 -24.96 -6.57
N ALA A 124 3.92 -23.72 -7.07
CA ALA A 124 3.46 -23.41 -8.42
C ALA A 124 4.30 -24.11 -9.51
N ASN A 125 5.61 -24.19 -9.31
CA ASN A 125 6.52 -24.93 -10.18
C ASN A 125 6.27 -26.44 -10.10
N ILE A 126 5.97 -26.99 -8.92
CA ILE A 126 5.64 -28.41 -8.75
C ILE A 126 4.37 -28.79 -9.51
N ILE A 127 3.34 -27.93 -9.50
CA ILE A 127 2.09 -28.18 -10.24
C ILE A 127 2.18 -27.76 -11.72
N GLY A 128 3.22 -27.01 -12.10
CA GLY A 128 3.48 -26.62 -13.49
C GLY A 128 2.56 -25.51 -14.00
N ILE A 129 2.07 -24.62 -13.14
CA ILE A 129 1.11 -23.58 -13.49
C ILE A 129 1.68 -22.20 -13.19
N PRO A 130 1.69 -21.27 -14.15
CA PRO A 130 2.17 -19.91 -13.92
C PRO A 130 1.11 -19.08 -13.17
N LEU A 131 1.47 -18.62 -11.97
CA LEU A 131 0.57 -17.93 -11.05
C LEU A 131 1.06 -16.53 -10.66
N VAL A 132 0.17 -15.75 -10.05
CA VAL A 132 0.48 -14.48 -9.39
C VAL A 132 0.26 -14.60 -7.89
N PHE A 133 1.25 -14.17 -7.12
CA PHE A 133 1.28 -14.26 -5.66
C PHE A 133 1.36 -12.85 -5.08
N THR A 134 0.54 -12.55 -4.08
CA THR A 134 0.52 -11.27 -3.38
C THR A 134 0.48 -11.50 -1.89
N VAL A 135 1.31 -10.77 -1.15
CA VAL A 135 1.30 -10.72 0.30
C VAL A 135 1.06 -9.28 0.76
N VAL A 136 0.12 -9.12 1.69
CA VAL A 136 -0.22 -7.84 2.35
C VAL A 136 -0.04 -7.95 3.86
N ASP A 137 0.16 -6.81 4.55
CA ASP A 137 0.11 -6.75 6.02
C ASP A 137 -1.33 -6.81 6.56
N ASP A 138 -1.48 -6.75 7.89
CA ASP A 138 -2.76 -6.80 8.59
C ASP A 138 -3.66 -5.57 8.33
N GLY A 139 -3.10 -4.49 7.77
CA GLY A 139 -3.83 -3.34 7.24
C GLY A 139 -4.21 -3.47 5.76
N GLY A 140 -3.86 -4.58 5.10
CA GLY A 140 -4.09 -4.77 3.67
C GLY A 140 -3.11 -4.01 2.76
N ASN A 141 -2.00 -3.50 3.30
CA ASN A 141 -0.99 -2.81 2.51
C ASN A 141 -0.04 -3.82 1.87
N LEU A 142 0.32 -3.57 0.60
CA LEU A 142 1.20 -4.45 -0.16
C LEU A 142 2.58 -4.58 0.50
N LYS A 143 3.02 -5.83 0.72
CA LYS A 143 4.37 -6.15 1.20
C LYS A 143 5.23 -6.73 0.10
N ALA A 144 4.71 -7.69 -0.65
CA ALA A 144 5.42 -8.32 -1.76
C ALA A 144 4.43 -8.86 -2.80
N MET A 145 4.84 -8.88 -4.06
CA MET A 145 4.08 -9.49 -5.16
C MET A 145 5.05 -10.05 -6.20
N LYS A 146 4.76 -11.24 -6.73
CA LYS A 146 5.47 -11.81 -7.88
C LYS A 146 4.45 -12.36 -8.87
N SER A 147 4.74 -12.16 -10.16
CA SER A 147 3.99 -12.73 -11.27
C SER A 147 4.93 -13.62 -12.06
N MET A 148 4.56 -14.89 -12.25
CA MET A 148 5.33 -15.80 -13.11
C MET A 148 5.16 -15.42 -14.58
N ASP A 149 6.17 -15.72 -15.38
CA ASP A 149 6.05 -15.66 -16.83
C ASP A 149 4.93 -16.60 -17.31
N GLY A 150 4.10 -16.11 -18.22
CA GLY A 150 2.94 -16.86 -18.70
C GLY A 150 1.71 -16.82 -17.79
N ALA A 151 1.75 -16.15 -16.64
CA ALA A 151 0.59 -16.00 -15.78
C ALA A 151 -0.49 -15.13 -16.44
N ILE A 152 -1.75 -15.42 -16.15
CA ILE A 152 -2.89 -14.65 -16.67
C ILE A 152 -2.80 -13.20 -16.15
N LYS A 153 -2.76 -12.20 -17.04
CA LYS A 153 -2.57 -10.78 -16.66
C LYS A 153 -3.65 -10.27 -15.70
N GLY A 154 -4.90 -10.71 -15.89
CA GLY A 154 -6.02 -10.36 -15.00
C GLY A 154 -5.86 -10.88 -13.57
N SER A 155 -5.00 -11.89 -13.34
CA SER A 155 -4.72 -12.44 -12.01
C SER A 155 -3.94 -11.49 -11.10
N ILE A 156 -3.35 -10.42 -11.64
CA ILE A 156 -2.61 -9.44 -10.83
C ILE A 156 -3.53 -8.79 -9.80
N ASP A 157 -4.66 -8.23 -10.25
CA ASP A 157 -5.58 -7.55 -9.34
C ASP A 157 -6.41 -8.54 -8.53
N ILE A 158 -6.75 -9.71 -9.09
CA ILE A 158 -7.42 -10.78 -8.35
C ILE A 158 -6.55 -11.27 -7.19
N SER A 159 -5.25 -11.52 -7.41
CA SER A 159 -4.31 -11.96 -6.38
C SER A 159 -4.20 -10.92 -5.25
N LYS A 160 -4.07 -9.63 -5.60
CA LYS A 160 -4.07 -8.53 -4.61
C LYS A 160 -5.36 -8.50 -3.80
N ASN A 161 -6.50 -8.59 -4.47
CA ASN A 161 -7.80 -8.49 -3.83
C ASN A 161 -8.11 -9.72 -2.95
N LYS A 162 -7.63 -10.92 -3.33
CA LYS A 162 -7.66 -12.12 -2.49
C LYS A 162 -6.83 -11.93 -1.21
N ALA A 163 -5.60 -11.40 -1.33
CA ALA A 163 -4.74 -11.12 -0.18
C ALA A 163 -5.36 -10.07 0.76
N TYR A 164 -5.86 -8.98 0.18
CA TYR A 164 -6.59 -7.91 0.88
C TYR A 164 -7.81 -8.45 1.64
N THR A 165 -8.63 -9.26 0.96
CA THR A 165 -9.83 -9.87 1.55
C THR A 165 -9.44 -10.75 2.72
N ALA A 166 -8.42 -11.60 2.54
CA ALA A 166 -7.99 -12.50 3.60
C ALA A 166 -7.45 -11.79 4.84
N ALA A 167 -6.72 -10.68 4.66
CA ALA A 167 -6.24 -9.85 5.76
C ALA A 167 -7.37 -9.11 6.47
N LEU A 168 -8.21 -8.36 5.75
CA LEU A 168 -9.19 -7.47 6.39
C LEU A 168 -10.41 -8.19 6.94
N PHE A 169 -10.85 -9.27 6.29
CA PHE A 169 -11.97 -10.08 6.76
C PHE A 169 -11.52 -11.24 7.66
N LYS A 170 -10.20 -11.39 7.86
CA LYS A 170 -9.59 -12.39 8.74
C LYS A 170 -10.09 -13.82 8.44
N SER A 171 -10.32 -14.10 7.17
CA SER A 171 -10.98 -15.31 6.70
C SER A 171 -10.38 -15.76 5.39
N ASP A 172 -10.39 -17.07 5.15
CA ASP A 172 -10.16 -17.59 3.81
C ASP A 172 -11.23 -17.02 2.87
N THR A 173 -10.84 -16.64 1.65
CA THR A 173 -11.78 -16.07 0.66
C THR A 173 -12.83 -17.09 0.24
N GLU A 174 -12.50 -18.38 0.29
CA GLU A 174 -13.44 -19.50 0.08
C GLU A 174 -14.57 -19.51 1.13
N LYS A 175 -14.22 -19.45 2.42
CA LYS A 175 -15.19 -19.41 3.52
C LYS A 175 -16.06 -18.16 3.49
N LEU A 176 -15.49 -17.04 3.04
CA LEU A 176 -16.26 -15.83 2.81
C LEU A 176 -17.25 -16.02 1.66
N GLY A 177 -16.81 -16.68 0.59
CA GLY A 177 -17.63 -17.08 -0.55
C GLY A 177 -18.85 -17.90 -0.19
N GLU A 178 -18.68 -18.93 0.65
CA GLU A 178 -19.79 -19.77 1.13
C GLU A 178 -20.90 -18.95 1.80
N LYS A 179 -20.53 -17.91 2.55
CA LYS A 179 -21.48 -16.99 3.22
C LYS A 179 -22.10 -15.96 2.30
N SER A 180 -21.50 -15.74 1.14
CA SER A 180 -21.86 -14.68 0.18
C SER A 180 -22.74 -15.20 -0.96
N MET A 181 -23.16 -16.46 -0.92
CA MET A 181 -24.09 -17.05 -1.88
C MET A 181 -25.48 -16.38 -1.81
N PRO A 182 -26.30 -16.43 -2.88
CA PRO A 182 -27.68 -15.94 -2.86
C PRO A 182 -28.47 -16.50 -1.67
N GLY A 183 -29.03 -15.61 -0.86
CA GLY A 183 -29.75 -15.96 0.37
C GLY A 183 -28.86 -16.20 1.60
N GLY A 184 -27.54 -16.07 1.45
CA GLY A 184 -26.57 -16.13 2.54
C GLY A 184 -26.48 -14.83 3.35
N GLU A 185 -25.89 -14.92 4.54
CA GLU A 185 -25.75 -13.81 5.49
C GLU A 185 -24.98 -12.61 4.91
N LEU A 186 -24.01 -12.88 4.02
CA LEU A 186 -23.13 -11.87 3.43
C LEU A 186 -23.35 -11.72 1.93
N TYR A 187 -24.55 -12.04 1.43
CA TYR A 187 -24.88 -11.90 0.01
C TYR A 187 -24.59 -10.47 -0.49
N GLY A 188 -23.81 -10.36 -1.58
CA GLY A 188 -23.45 -9.08 -2.19
C GLY A 188 -22.18 -8.42 -1.62
N ILE A 189 -21.44 -9.08 -0.72
CA ILE A 189 -20.23 -8.50 -0.10
C ILE A 189 -19.16 -8.12 -1.12
N GLU A 190 -19.10 -8.79 -2.27
CA GLU A 190 -18.19 -8.47 -3.39
C GLU A 190 -18.39 -7.05 -3.94
N THR A 191 -19.57 -6.46 -3.77
CA THR A 191 -19.86 -5.08 -4.20
C THR A 191 -19.33 -4.01 -3.23
N THR A 192 -18.91 -4.43 -2.04
CA THR A 192 -18.38 -3.54 -0.99
C THR A 192 -16.90 -3.21 -1.23
N ASN A 193 -16.35 -2.28 -0.43
CA ASN A 193 -14.93 -1.88 -0.49
C ASN A 193 -14.44 -1.47 -1.90
N GLY A 194 -15.34 -0.97 -2.75
CA GLY A 194 -15.05 -0.60 -4.14
C GLY A 194 -14.77 -1.81 -5.05
N GLY A 195 -15.43 -2.95 -4.81
CA GLY A 195 -15.27 -4.16 -5.64
C GLY A 195 -14.02 -4.98 -5.31
N LYS A 196 -13.37 -4.72 -4.16
CA LYS A 196 -12.11 -5.36 -3.79
C LYS A 196 -12.28 -6.70 -3.06
N VAL A 197 -13.50 -7.03 -2.64
CA VAL A 197 -13.75 -8.27 -1.90
C VAL A 197 -13.87 -9.43 -2.87
N VAL A 198 -13.04 -10.46 -2.68
CA VAL A 198 -13.07 -11.68 -3.52
C VAL A 198 -13.67 -12.83 -2.72
N SER A 199 -14.73 -13.41 -3.25
CA SER A 199 -15.57 -14.45 -2.63
C SER A 199 -15.33 -15.85 -3.19
N PHE A 200 -14.13 -16.14 -3.70
CA PHE A 200 -13.72 -17.47 -4.14
C PHE A 200 -12.27 -17.80 -3.72
N ALA A 201 -11.92 -19.08 -3.66
CA ALA A 201 -10.67 -19.52 -3.02
C ALA A 201 -9.39 -18.97 -3.67
N GLY A 202 -8.32 -18.96 -2.87
CA GLY A 202 -7.00 -18.45 -3.25
C GLY A 202 -6.53 -17.28 -2.39
N GLY A 203 -7.32 -16.80 -1.42
CA GLY A 203 -6.85 -15.90 -0.37
C GLY A 203 -6.87 -16.58 0.99
N MET A 204 -5.79 -16.47 1.77
CA MET A 204 -5.67 -17.04 3.12
C MET A 204 -5.00 -16.07 4.10
N PRO A 205 -5.48 -15.98 5.35
CA PRO A 205 -4.88 -15.13 6.37
C PRO A 205 -3.52 -15.69 6.79
N ILE A 206 -2.56 -14.79 6.97
CA ILE A 206 -1.23 -15.09 7.49
C ILE A 206 -1.29 -14.93 9.00
N VAL A 207 -1.24 -16.04 9.73
CA VAL A 207 -1.30 -16.07 11.19
C VAL A 207 0.02 -16.58 11.76
N SER A 208 0.60 -15.84 12.69
CA SER A 208 1.80 -16.22 13.43
C SER A 208 1.55 -16.12 14.92
N LYS A 209 1.86 -17.18 15.68
CA LYS A 209 1.63 -17.26 17.14
C LYS A 209 0.19 -16.88 17.56
N GLY A 210 -0.80 -17.26 16.76
CA GLY A 210 -2.22 -16.93 17.00
C GLY A 210 -2.64 -15.50 16.67
N LYS A 211 -1.70 -14.65 16.21
CA LYS A 211 -1.98 -13.28 15.77
C LYS A 211 -2.03 -13.21 14.25
N LEU A 212 -3.07 -12.58 13.71
CA LEU A 212 -3.11 -12.21 12.30
C LEU A 212 -2.05 -11.14 12.02
N ILE A 213 -1.17 -11.40 11.06
CA ILE A 213 -0.10 -10.48 10.65
C ILE A 213 -0.21 -10.05 9.18
N GLY A 214 -1.12 -10.64 8.40
CA GLY A 214 -1.34 -10.27 7.00
C GLY A 214 -2.24 -11.22 6.23
N GLY A 215 -2.17 -11.14 4.90
CA GLY A 215 -2.92 -12.00 3.98
C GLY A 215 -2.07 -12.42 2.78
N LEU A 216 -2.24 -13.67 2.34
CA LEU A 216 -1.67 -14.22 1.11
C LEU A 216 -2.79 -14.36 0.09
N GLY A 217 -2.53 -13.96 -1.15
CA GLY A 217 -3.41 -14.15 -2.30
C GLY A 217 -2.66 -14.82 -3.45
N VAL A 218 -3.30 -15.79 -4.07
CA VAL A 218 -2.81 -16.55 -5.24
C VAL A 218 -3.90 -16.58 -6.29
N SER A 219 -3.52 -16.35 -7.54
CA SER A 219 -4.44 -16.36 -8.68
C SER A 219 -3.75 -16.76 -9.97
N GLY A 220 -4.44 -17.55 -10.78
CA GLY A 220 -4.04 -17.88 -12.15
C GLY A 220 -4.36 -19.32 -12.58
N GLY A 221 -4.61 -20.21 -11.62
CA GLY A 221 -5.05 -21.58 -11.87
C GLY A 221 -6.55 -21.75 -11.61
N SER A 222 -6.96 -22.99 -11.41
CA SER A 222 -8.24 -23.33 -10.80
C SER A 222 -8.30 -22.89 -9.34
N VAL A 223 -9.51 -22.83 -8.79
CA VAL A 223 -9.77 -22.45 -7.40
C VAL A 223 -9.05 -23.38 -6.43
N GLU A 224 -9.01 -24.68 -6.76
CA GLU A 224 -8.34 -25.73 -6.00
C GLU A 224 -6.81 -25.60 -6.03
N GLU A 225 -6.24 -25.24 -7.19
CA GLU A 225 -4.79 -25.03 -7.35
C GLU A 225 -4.32 -23.79 -6.59
N ASP A 226 -5.05 -22.66 -6.71
CA ASP A 226 -4.77 -21.44 -5.96
C ASP A 226 -4.80 -21.71 -4.44
N LYS A 227 -5.83 -22.44 -3.97
CA LYS A 227 -5.96 -22.86 -2.56
C LYS A 227 -4.82 -23.76 -2.12
N ARG A 228 -4.45 -24.75 -2.92
CA ARG A 228 -3.35 -25.67 -2.64
C ARG A 228 -2.04 -24.91 -2.43
N VAL A 229 -1.72 -23.97 -3.32
CA VAL A 229 -0.51 -23.14 -3.22
C VAL A 229 -0.52 -22.31 -1.94
N CYS A 230 -1.64 -21.66 -1.61
CA CYS A 230 -1.77 -20.92 -0.34
C CYS A 230 -1.49 -21.82 0.88
N VAL A 231 -2.11 -23.00 0.93
CA VAL A 231 -1.94 -23.94 2.05
C VAL A 231 -0.48 -24.37 2.19
N GLN A 232 0.20 -24.69 1.08
CA GLN A 232 1.59 -25.15 1.11
C GLN A 232 2.54 -24.02 1.51
N ALA A 233 2.38 -22.82 0.91
CA ALA A 233 3.20 -21.66 1.23
C ALA A 233 3.15 -21.29 2.72
N LEU A 234 1.97 -21.38 3.35
CA LEU A 234 1.80 -21.02 4.77
C LEU A 234 2.28 -22.11 5.75
N LYS A 235 2.68 -23.30 5.29
CA LYS A 235 3.27 -24.32 6.18
C LYS A 235 4.59 -23.87 6.79
N ILE A 236 5.33 -22.97 6.13
CA ILE A 236 6.61 -22.45 6.65
C ILE A 236 6.45 -21.69 7.99
N LEU A 237 5.22 -21.30 8.34
CA LEU A 237 4.89 -20.60 9.59
C LEU A 237 4.56 -21.56 10.75
N ARG A 238 4.46 -22.86 10.48
CA ARG A 238 4.15 -23.90 11.49
C ARG A 238 5.42 -24.54 12.10
N GLY A 239 6.59 -24.01 11.75
CA GLY A 239 7.90 -24.42 12.29
C GLY A 239 8.29 -23.69 13.56
#